data_AF-A0A929X381-F1
#
_entry.id   AF-A0A929X381-F1
#
_cell.length_a   1.000
_cell.length_b   1.000
_cell.length_c   1.000
_cell.angle_alpha   90.00
_cell.angle_beta   90.00
_cell.angle_gamma   90.00
#
_symmetry.space_group_name_H-M   'P 1'
#
loop_
_entity.id
_entity.type
_entity.pdbx_description
1 polymer ?
#
loop_
_entity_poly.entity_id
_entity_poly.type
_entity_poly.pdbx_seq_one_letter_code
_entity_poly.pdbx_strand_id
1 'polypeptide(L)'
;MKKRLLIASVALSLLFALNTNIAFAGSLELLDSYPKDGGKGMQVENASVKLYFNEDMSSAKAKAANANSFEFVDSKGNAVPTKAFYSPKEKGVVMVLVADGTILQSDSAYKLKVSKDIVSSKGDKLADKKDVVINFTTVNTKSAVRVNMVMMGIMMVGMVFMSSRASKIKETKQKDEHILEEKVNPYKIAKERGVPVETVIEELEKKKEKARIKLEKQQAKLAKQQEYLQEEEENDNKKVAKARSAASVGSRYVANLREKKAKK
;
A
#
# COMPACT_ATOMS: atom_id res chain seq x y z
N MET A 1 81.60 10.08 19.36
CA MET A 1 80.26 9.68 19.86
C MET A 1 79.11 10.43 19.19
N LYS A 2 79.16 11.77 19.05
CA LYS A 2 78.06 12.58 18.47
C LYS A 2 77.60 12.18 17.06
N LYS A 3 78.53 11.81 16.16
CA LYS A 3 78.18 11.35 14.79
C LYS A 3 77.45 10.00 14.76
N ARG A 4 77.77 9.07 15.67
CA ARG A 4 77.11 7.74 15.76
C ARG A 4 75.69 7.85 16.33
N LEU A 5 75.47 8.79 17.25
CA LEU A 5 74.15 9.10 17.82
C LEU A 5 73.21 9.77 16.82
N LEU A 6 73.72 10.67 15.97
CA LEU A 6 72.98 11.29 14.87
C LEU A 6 72.56 10.26 13.80
N ILE A 7 73.46 9.34 13.43
CA ILE A 7 73.15 8.27 12.47
C ILE A 7 72.08 7.32 13.02
N ALA A 8 72.14 6.99 14.32
CA ALA A 8 71.13 6.14 14.97
C ALA A 8 69.75 6.82 15.05
N SER A 9 69.69 8.13 15.30
CA SER A 9 68.44 8.92 15.33
C SER A 9 67.80 9.06 13.94
N VAL A 10 68.61 9.24 12.89
CA VAL A 10 68.13 9.29 11.51
C VAL A 10 67.66 7.92 11.02
N ALA A 11 68.38 6.85 11.38
CA ALA A 11 67.96 5.48 11.05
C ALA A 11 66.65 5.10 11.75
N LEU A 12 66.46 5.50 13.02
CA LEU A 12 65.24 5.23 13.77
C LEU A 12 64.03 6.00 13.22
N SER A 13 64.21 7.25 12.77
CA SER A 13 63.15 8.03 12.12
C SER A 13 62.81 7.50 10.72
N LEU A 14 63.79 6.96 9.98
CA LEU A 14 63.54 6.26 8.71
C LEU A 14 62.73 4.96 8.92
N LEU A 15 63.00 4.21 10.00
CA LEU A 15 62.25 3.00 10.37
C LEU A 15 60.80 3.28 10.79
N PHE A 16 60.52 4.45 11.37
CA PHE A 16 59.15 4.91 11.62
C PHE A 16 58.42 5.33 10.33
N ALA A 17 59.13 5.94 9.37
CA ALA A 17 58.57 6.34 8.07
C ALA A 17 58.28 5.13 7.14
N LEU A 18 58.97 4.00 7.31
CA LEU A 18 58.73 2.78 6.51
C LEU A 18 57.56 1.93 7.03
N ASN A 19 57.03 2.23 8.22
CA ASN A 19 55.83 1.58 8.77
C ASN A 19 54.53 2.33 8.43
N THR A 20 54.59 3.45 7.72
CA THR A 20 53.39 4.01 7.10
C THR A 20 53.10 3.19 5.86
N ASN A 21 52.33 2.11 6.03
CA ASN A 21 51.61 1.51 4.92
C ASN A 21 50.80 2.63 4.26
N ILE A 22 51.29 3.17 3.15
CA ILE A 22 50.45 3.89 2.21
C ILE A 22 49.57 2.80 1.60
N ALA A 23 48.55 2.41 2.35
CA ALA A 23 47.47 1.61 1.82
C ALA A 23 46.87 2.45 0.69
N PHE A 24 47.04 1.96 -0.53
CA PHE A 24 46.26 2.43 -1.66
C PHE A 24 44.83 1.96 -1.37
N ALA A 25 44.11 2.76 -0.59
CA ALA A 25 42.77 2.49 -0.11
C ALA A 25 41.85 2.37 -1.34
N GLY A 26 41.04 1.32 -1.38
CA GLY A 26 39.85 1.36 -2.23
C GLY A 26 39.01 2.57 -1.79
N SER A 27 38.30 3.21 -2.71
CA SER A 27 37.39 4.28 -2.34
C SER A 27 36.05 3.67 -1.93
N LEU A 28 35.68 3.79 -0.65
CA LEU A 28 34.33 3.41 -0.19
C LEU A 28 33.33 4.41 -0.78
N GLU A 29 32.27 3.90 -1.39
CA GLU A 29 31.24 4.72 -2.03
C GLU A 29 29.86 4.27 -1.57
N LEU A 30 28.97 5.23 -1.34
CA LEU A 30 27.55 4.98 -1.17
C LEU A 30 26.90 4.95 -2.56
N LEU A 31 26.47 3.78 -2.99
CA LEU A 31 25.88 3.52 -4.30
C LEU A 31 24.41 3.96 -4.38
N ASP A 32 23.62 3.67 -3.34
CA ASP A 32 22.21 4.01 -3.28
C ASP A 32 21.69 4.06 -1.83
N SER A 33 20.50 4.62 -1.65
CA SER A 33 19.77 4.60 -0.39
C SER A 33 18.28 4.38 -0.59
N TYR A 34 17.65 3.76 0.40
CA TYR A 34 16.20 3.71 0.51
C TYR A 34 15.75 4.26 1.88
N PRO A 35 14.96 5.35 1.93
CA PRO A 35 14.54 6.17 0.80
C PRO A 35 15.70 6.81 0.05
N LYS A 36 15.46 7.15 -1.22
CA LYS A 36 16.37 8.01 -1.98
C LYS A 36 16.37 9.42 -1.39
N ASP A 37 17.42 10.19 -1.63
CA ASP A 37 17.44 11.61 -1.25
C ASP A 37 16.26 12.36 -1.91
N GLY A 38 15.55 13.15 -1.12
CA GLY A 38 14.27 13.77 -1.49
C GLY A 38 13.06 12.82 -1.49
N GLY A 39 13.22 11.57 -1.04
CA GLY A 39 12.18 10.55 -1.03
C GLY A 39 10.97 10.91 -0.17
N LYS A 40 9.78 10.45 -0.56
CA LYS A 40 8.52 10.73 0.14
C LYS A 40 7.79 9.45 0.53
N GLY A 41 6.91 9.55 1.51
CA GLY A 41 6.01 8.45 1.89
C GLY A 41 6.67 7.39 2.76
N MET A 42 7.73 7.74 3.47
CA MET A 42 8.33 6.82 4.44
C MET A 42 7.33 6.48 5.55
N GLN A 43 7.26 5.21 5.93
CA GLN A 43 6.40 4.78 7.03
C GLN A 43 6.88 5.37 8.35
N VAL A 44 5.92 5.68 9.24
CA VAL A 44 6.20 6.31 10.53
C VAL A 44 6.59 5.30 11.63
N GLU A 45 6.20 4.04 11.45
CA GLU A 45 6.51 2.93 12.35
C GLU A 45 7.60 2.05 11.72
N ASN A 46 8.48 1.49 12.55
CA ASN A 46 9.60 0.63 12.13
C ASN A 46 10.43 1.26 10.99
N ALA A 47 10.59 2.58 11.04
CA ALA A 47 11.28 3.35 10.03
C ALA A 47 12.76 2.94 9.93
N SER A 48 13.20 2.53 8.74
CA SER A 48 14.60 2.19 8.46
C SER A 48 15.10 2.84 7.17
N VAL A 49 16.29 3.41 7.22
CA VAL A 49 17.00 3.85 6.03
C VAL A 49 18.01 2.77 5.65
N LYS A 50 17.87 2.21 4.46
CA LYS A 50 18.80 1.24 3.89
C LYS A 50 19.85 1.98 3.09
N LEU A 51 21.10 1.63 3.28
CA LEU A 51 22.27 2.18 2.62
C LEU A 51 22.99 1.05 1.88
N TYR A 52 23.36 1.30 0.64
CA TYR A 52 24.06 0.36 -0.22
C TYR A 52 25.46 0.89 -0.50
N PHE A 53 26.47 0.24 0.05
CA PHE A 53 27.87 0.55 -0.19
C PHE A 53 28.48 -0.40 -1.22
N ASN A 54 29.52 0.04 -1.90
CA ASN A 54 30.30 -0.79 -2.83
C ASN A 54 31.17 -1.84 -2.11
N GLU A 55 31.45 -1.68 -0.82
CA GLU A 55 32.30 -2.57 -0.03
C GLU A 55 31.59 -3.25 1.14
N ASP A 56 32.22 -4.28 1.70
CA ASP A 56 31.74 -4.98 2.90
C ASP A 56 31.80 -4.08 4.15
N MET A 57 30.67 -3.91 4.83
CA MET A 57 30.53 -3.10 6.05
C MET A 57 30.37 -3.95 7.32
N SER A 58 30.33 -5.29 7.20
CA SER A 58 29.79 -6.18 8.23
C SER A 58 30.80 -6.66 9.29
N SER A 59 32.09 -6.36 9.15
CA SER A 59 33.12 -6.80 10.12
C SER A 59 32.93 -6.17 11.51
N ALA A 60 33.35 -6.88 12.56
CA ALA A 60 33.25 -6.38 13.94
C ALA A 60 34.04 -5.08 14.15
N LYS A 61 35.21 -4.95 13.51
CA LYS A 61 36.05 -3.75 13.56
C LYS A 61 35.36 -2.54 12.92
N ALA A 62 34.77 -2.72 11.73
CA ALA A 62 34.02 -1.65 11.06
C ALA A 62 32.79 -1.25 11.88
N LYS A 63 32.02 -2.22 12.39
CA LYS A 63 30.87 -1.97 13.27
C LYS A 63 31.21 -1.13 14.49
N ALA A 64 32.33 -1.43 15.16
CA ALA A 64 32.78 -0.68 16.32
C ALA A 64 33.23 0.75 15.95
N ALA A 65 33.97 0.91 14.86
CA ALA A 65 34.40 2.22 14.38
C ALA A 65 33.23 3.10 13.92
N ASN A 66 32.18 2.50 13.36
CA ASN A 66 31.04 3.19 12.77
C ASN A 66 29.89 3.47 13.76
N ALA A 67 30.05 3.18 15.06
CA ALA A 67 28.97 3.27 16.05
C ALA A 67 28.27 4.65 16.09
N ASN A 68 29.03 5.73 15.84
CA ASN A 68 28.54 7.11 15.84
C ASN A 68 28.54 7.74 14.43
N SER A 69 28.60 6.93 13.37
CA SER A 69 28.68 7.43 11.98
C SER A 69 27.31 7.76 11.38
N PHE A 70 26.22 7.49 12.10
CA PHE A 70 24.85 7.70 11.62
C PHE A 70 24.10 8.63 12.57
N GLU A 71 23.65 9.76 12.05
CA GLU A 71 22.84 10.73 12.80
C GLU A 71 21.51 10.92 12.10
N PHE A 72 20.43 10.44 12.70
CA PHE A 72 19.07 10.63 12.20
C PHE A 72 18.46 11.83 12.91
N VAL A 73 18.05 12.85 12.17
CA VAL A 73 17.53 14.10 12.72
C VAL A 73 16.18 14.47 12.14
N ASP A 74 15.34 15.10 12.95
CA ASP A 74 14.10 15.71 12.49
C ASP A 74 14.34 17.07 11.79
N SER A 75 13.27 17.63 11.25
CA SER A 75 13.28 18.97 10.62
C SER A 75 13.76 20.11 11.54
N LYS A 76 13.68 19.93 12.86
CA LYS A 76 14.10 20.91 13.88
C LYS A 76 15.56 20.69 14.32
N GLY A 77 16.21 19.63 13.84
CA GLY A 77 17.57 19.25 14.22
C GLY A 77 17.65 18.40 15.48
N ASN A 78 16.53 17.92 16.02
CA ASN A 78 16.56 16.99 17.15
C ASN A 78 16.97 15.60 16.68
N ALA A 79 17.89 14.98 17.43
CA ALA A 79 18.30 13.61 17.17
C ALA A 79 17.16 12.63 17.46
N VAL A 80 16.94 11.71 16.51
CA VAL A 80 16.05 10.56 16.66
C VAL A 80 16.91 9.36 17.05
N PRO A 81 16.58 8.63 18.13
CA PRO A 81 17.32 7.44 18.51
C PRO A 81 17.31 6.38 17.41
N THR A 82 18.50 5.88 17.03
CA THR A 82 18.66 4.87 15.97
C THR A 82 19.66 3.79 16.33
N LYS A 83 19.55 2.64 15.67
CA LYS A 83 20.52 1.54 15.70
C LYS A 83 20.88 1.13 14.28
N ALA A 84 22.17 0.96 14.01
CA ALA A 84 22.65 0.47 12.72
C ALA A 84 22.77 -1.06 12.73
N PHE A 85 22.14 -1.69 11.75
CA PHE A 85 22.20 -3.13 11.49
C PHE A 85 22.96 -3.38 10.19
N TYR A 86 23.77 -4.43 10.17
CA TYR A 86 24.60 -4.79 9.02
C TYR A 86 24.15 -6.14 8.51
N SER A 87 23.86 -6.24 7.22
CA SER A 87 23.34 -7.48 6.66
C SER A 87 24.44 -8.56 6.63
N PRO A 88 24.19 -9.76 7.19
CA PRO A 88 25.14 -10.88 7.09
C PRO A 88 25.14 -11.53 5.69
N LYS A 89 24.07 -11.33 4.92
CA LYS A 89 23.91 -11.89 3.56
C LYS A 89 24.43 -10.93 2.49
N GLU A 90 24.17 -9.64 2.67
CA GLU A 90 24.51 -8.59 1.71
C GLU A 90 25.58 -7.67 2.32
N LYS A 91 26.84 -7.99 2.02
CA LYS A 91 28.01 -7.40 2.70
C LYS A 91 28.05 -5.87 2.69
N GLY A 92 27.59 -5.21 1.62
CA GLY A 92 27.55 -3.75 1.52
C GLY A 92 26.28 -3.08 2.05
N VAL A 93 25.37 -3.81 2.69
CA VAL A 93 24.09 -3.26 3.12
C VAL A 93 24.07 -2.96 4.61
N VAL A 94 23.80 -1.68 4.90
CA VAL A 94 23.61 -1.16 6.26
C VAL A 94 22.19 -0.62 6.40
N MET A 95 21.48 -1.02 7.44
CA MET A 95 20.14 -0.55 7.77
C MET A 95 20.19 0.28 9.05
N VAL A 96 19.91 1.57 8.93
CA VAL A 96 19.76 2.47 10.09
C VAL A 96 18.31 2.47 10.50
N LEU A 97 17.99 1.75 11.58
CA LEU A 97 16.64 1.57 12.10
C LEU A 97 16.40 2.56 13.25
N VAL A 98 15.23 3.21 13.24
CA VAL A 98 14.75 3.98 14.40
C VAL A 98 14.54 3.04 15.59
N ALA A 99 14.94 3.46 16.79
CA ALA A 99 14.90 2.61 17.98
C ALA A 99 13.49 2.13 18.31
N ASP A 100 13.40 0.93 18.87
CA ASP A 100 12.13 0.29 19.23
C ASP A 100 11.27 1.21 20.12
N GLY A 101 9.97 1.30 19.79
CA GLY A 101 9.01 2.16 20.49
C GLY A 101 9.02 3.63 20.06
N THR A 102 9.95 4.05 19.19
CA THR A 102 9.95 5.41 18.63
C THR A 102 9.10 5.44 17.35
N ILE A 103 8.08 6.29 17.33
CA ILE A 103 7.21 6.52 16.16
C ILE A 103 7.54 7.89 15.58
N LEU A 104 7.85 7.94 14.28
CA LEU A 104 8.11 9.21 13.60
C LEU A 104 6.83 10.03 13.48
N GLN A 105 6.99 11.35 13.45
CA GLN A 105 5.88 12.24 13.19
C GLN A 105 5.41 12.08 11.75
N SER A 106 4.09 12.07 11.57
CA SER A 106 3.48 12.03 10.24
C SER A 106 3.69 13.33 9.48
N ASP A 107 3.75 13.25 8.15
CA ASP A 107 3.87 14.39 7.24
C ASP A 107 5.03 15.34 7.63
N SER A 108 6.16 14.74 8.00
CA SER A 108 7.30 15.44 8.59
C SER A 108 8.58 15.12 7.83
N ALA A 109 9.46 16.11 7.72
CA ALA A 109 10.76 15.96 7.08
C ALA A 109 11.82 15.46 8.08
N TYR A 110 12.66 14.56 7.61
CA TYR A 110 13.76 13.96 8.35
C TYR A 110 15.00 13.88 7.47
N LYS A 111 16.16 13.75 8.12
CA LYS A 111 17.44 13.60 7.45
C LYS A 111 18.26 12.52 8.14
N LEU A 112 18.91 11.68 7.35
CA LEU A 112 20.00 10.83 7.83
C LEU A 112 21.32 11.43 7.37
N LYS A 113 22.21 11.74 8.31
CA LYS A 113 23.60 12.08 8.02
C LYS A 113 24.47 10.84 8.20
N VAL A 114 25.28 10.56 7.20
CA VAL A 114 26.33 9.54 7.23
C VAL A 114 27.66 10.27 7.27
N SER A 115 28.45 10.01 8.31
CA SER A 115 29.76 10.63 8.51
C SER A 115 30.73 10.25 7.41
N LYS A 116 31.51 11.23 6.93
CA LYS A 116 32.65 11.01 6.02
C LYS A 116 33.71 10.04 6.58
N ASP A 117 33.75 9.88 7.90
CA ASP A 117 34.72 9.04 8.59
C ASP A 117 34.26 7.58 8.74
N ILE A 118 33.13 7.22 8.13
CA ILE A 118 32.68 5.82 8.07
C ILE A 118 33.75 4.95 7.39
N VAL A 119 33.98 3.77 7.94
CA VAL A 119 35.00 2.83 7.46
C VAL A 119 34.37 1.52 6.99
N SER A 120 34.91 0.98 5.89
CA SER A 120 34.59 -0.37 5.44
C SER A 120 35.32 -1.42 6.28
N SER A 121 35.01 -2.69 6.03
CA SER A 121 35.69 -3.82 6.68
C SER A 121 37.15 -3.96 6.25
N LYS A 122 37.53 -3.37 5.12
CA LYS A 122 38.93 -3.26 4.68
C LYS A 122 39.65 -2.09 5.35
N GLY A 123 38.92 -1.17 5.96
CA GLY A 123 39.43 0.07 6.55
C GLY A 123 39.38 1.28 5.61
N ASP A 124 38.76 1.13 4.45
CA ASP A 124 38.61 2.21 3.47
C ASP A 124 37.55 3.21 3.93
N LYS A 125 37.80 4.51 3.69
CA LYS A 125 36.89 5.62 4.04
C LYS A 125 36.11 6.09 2.81
N LEU A 126 35.02 6.82 3.06
CA LEU A 126 34.23 7.46 2.00
C LEU A 126 35.14 8.24 1.03
N ALA A 127 34.97 7.98 -0.26
CA ALA A 127 35.68 8.65 -1.35
C ALA A 127 35.48 10.17 -1.26
N ASP A 128 34.23 10.55 -1.02
CA ASP A 128 33.83 11.92 -0.78
C ASP A 128 34.21 12.34 0.64
N LYS A 129 35.11 13.34 0.75
CA LYS A 129 35.58 13.88 2.03
C LYS A 129 34.54 14.72 2.78
N LYS A 130 33.26 14.49 2.52
CA LYS A 130 32.12 15.23 3.07
C LYS A 130 31.07 14.25 3.56
N ASP A 131 30.33 14.67 4.57
CA ASP A 131 29.22 13.89 5.10
C ASP A 131 28.12 13.78 4.03
N VAL A 132 27.53 12.60 3.93
CA VAL A 132 26.41 12.34 3.03
C VAL A 132 25.12 12.62 3.79
N VAL A 133 24.22 13.42 3.21
CA VAL A 133 22.94 13.77 3.82
C VAL A 133 21.81 13.27 2.94
N ILE A 134 20.96 12.40 3.49
CA ILE A 134 19.79 11.84 2.81
C ILE A 134 18.54 12.45 3.44
N ASN A 135 17.80 13.22 2.66
CA ASN A 135 16.57 13.89 3.08
C ASN A 135 15.36 13.07 2.66
N PHE A 136 14.34 12.96 3.51
CA PHE A 136 13.10 12.29 3.14
C PHE A 136 11.92 12.79 3.99
N THR A 137 10.70 12.48 3.56
CA THR A 137 9.48 12.82 4.29
C THR A 137 8.63 11.60 4.60
N THR A 138 8.00 11.61 5.78
CA THR A 138 7.08 10.55 6.20
C THR A 138 5.72 10.68 5.52
N VAL A 139 4.96 9.59 5.50
CA VAL A 139 3.59 9.56 4.99
C VAL A 139 2.66 10.42 5.85
N ASN A 140 1.66 11.04 5.21
CA ASN A 140 0.56 11.72 5.90
C ASN A 140 -0.52 10.70 6.32
N THR A 141 -0.39 10.18 7.54
CA THR A 141 -1.27 9.18 8.13
C THR A 141 -2.67 9.74 8.39
N LYS A 142 -2.80 11.02 8.77
CA LYS A 142 -4.11 11.66 8.99
C LYS A 142 -4.95 11.67 7.72
N SER A 143 -4.34 12.03 6.60
CA SER A 143 -5.00 12.03 5.30
C SER A 143 -5.34 10.61 4.85
N ALA A 144 -4.41 9.65 5.00
CA ALA A 144 -4.65 8.26 4.65
C ALA A 144 -5.78 7.61 5.48
N VAL A 145 -5.76 7.80 6.81
CA VAL A 145 -6.82 7.31 7.70
C VAL A 145 -8.16 7.96 7.37
N ARG A 146 -8.19 9.27 7.09
CA ARG A 146 -9.42 9.96 6.66
C ARG A 146 -10.00 9.34 5.40
N VAL A 147 -9.18 9.10 4.38
CA VAL A 147 -9.64 8.47 3.13
C VAL A 147 -10.21 7.08 3.38
N ASN A 148 -9.52 6.27 4.19
CA ASN A 148 -10.00 4.93 4.54
C ASN A 148 -11.30 4.96 5.34
N MET A 149 -11.45 5.91 6.26
CA MET A 149 -12.67 6.09 7.05
C MET A 149 -13.85 6.54 6.17
N VAL A 150 -13.60 7.41 5.19
CA VAL A 150 -14.63 7.81 4.21
C VAL A 150 -15.07 6.62 3.37
N MET A 151 -14.14 5.80 2.87
CA MET A 151 -14.46 4.59 2.12
C MET A 151 -15.29 3.60 2.95
N MET A 152 -14.91 3.39 4.22
CA MET A 152 -15.67 2.56 5.15
C MET A 152 -17.08 3.13 5.40
N GLY A 153 -17.21 4.46 5.55
CA GLY A 153 -18.51 5.12 5.68
C GLY A 153 -19.41 4.91 4.46
N ILE A 154 -18.86 5.03 3.24
CA ILE A 154 -19.59 4.76 1.99
C ILE A 154 -20.04 3.29 1.94
N MET A 155 -19.16 2.34 2.28
CA MET A 155 -19.53 0.93 2.34
C MET A 155 -20.62 0.65 3.38
N MET A 156 -20.53 1.24 4.57
CA MET A 156 -21.53 1.07 5.63
C MET A 156 -22.90 1.61 5.20
N VAL A 157 -22.95 2.81 4.61
CA VAL A 157 -24.21 3.37 4.07
C VAL A 157 -24.75 2.50 2.93
N GLY A 158 -23.87 2.03 2.04
CA GLY A 158 -24.24 1.09 0.97
C GLY A 158 -24.82 -0.21 1.51
N MET A 159 -24.19 -0.82 2.52
CA MET A 159 -24.67 -2.03 3.18
C MET A 159 -26.00 -1.80 3.90
N VAL A 160 -26.19 -0.69 4.60
CA VAL A 160 -27.47 -0.37 5.28
C VAL A 160 -28.59 -0.16 4.25
N PHE A 161 -28.31 0.52 3.13
CA PHE A 161 -29.29 0.72 2.07
C PHE A 161 -29.64 -0.59 1.35
N MET A 162 -28.64 -1.40 0.98
CA MET A 162 -28.86 -2.71 0.37
C MET A 162 -29.53 -3.69 1.34
N SER A 163 -29.11 -3.72 2.61
CA SER A 163 -29.69 -4.56 3.66
C SER A 163 -31.12 -4.17 3.98
N SER A 164 -31.44 -2.88 4.14
CA SER A 164 -32.83 -2.45 4.35
C SER A 164 -33.73 -2.78 3.16
N ARG A 165 -33.22 -2.67 1.93
CA ARG A 165 -33.95 -3.09 0.72
C ARG A 165 -34.10 -4.61 0.67
N ALA A 166 -33.05 -5.37 1.00
CA ALA A 166 -33.07 -6.84 1.03
C ALA A 166 -33.97 -7.38 2.15
N SER A 167 -33.99 -6.77 3.33
CA SER A 167 -34.85 -7.13 4.46
C SER A 167 -36.31 -6.84 4.14
N LYS A 168 -36.63 -5.70 3.52
CA LYS A 168 -37.99 -5.43 3.01
C LYS A 168 -38.41 -6.47 1.96
N ILE A 169 -37.51 -6.84 1.05
CA ILE A 169 -37.77 -7.88 0.03
C ILE A 169 -37.99 -9.24 0.71
N LYS A 170 -37.17 -9.62 1.69
CA LYS A 170 -37.31 -10.87 2.46
C LYS A 170 -38.62 -10.89 3.25
N GLU A 171 -38.98 -9.78 3.89
CA GLU A 171 -40.25 -9.66 4.62
C GLU A 171 -41.46 -9.77 3.69
N THR A 172 -41.41 -9.17 2.49
CA THR A 172 -42.47 -9.35 1.49
C THR A 172 -42.55 -10.79 0.95
N LYS A 173 -41.41 -11.46 0.77
CA LYS A 173 -41.37 -12.89 0.38
C LYS A 173 -41.98 -13.78 1.46
N GLN A 174 -41.61 -13.56 2.72
CA GLN A 174 -42.15 -14.30 3.86
C GLN A 174 -43.66 -14.07 4.03
N LYS A 175 -44.15 -12.83 3.80
CA LYS A 175 -45.59 -12.54 3.80
C LYS A 175 -46.32 -13.24 2.66
N ASP A 176 -45.79 -13.20 1.45
CA ASP A 176 -46.39 -13.86 0.29
C ASP A 176 -46.36 -15.41 0.44
N GLU A 177 -45.33 -15.99 1.06
CA GLU A 177 -45.24 -17.42 1.42
C GLU A 177 -46.26 -17.78 2.51
N HIS A 178 -46.39 -16.97 3.57
CA HIS A 178 -47.37 -17.18 4.62
C HIS A 178 -48.82 -17.17 4.08
N ILE A 179 -49.13 -16.30 3.10
CA ILE A 179 -50.45 -16.28 2.44
C ILE A 179 -50.76 -17.59 1.70
N LEU A 180 -49.74 -18.29 1.21
CA LEU A 180 -49.89 -19.59 0.54
C LEU A 180 -50.12 -20.73 1.54
N GLU A 181 -49.34 -20.74 2.62
CA GLU A 181 -49.34 -21.79 3.66
C GLU A 181 -50.49 -21.67 4.67
N GLU A 182 -51.07 -20.48 4.83
CA GLU A 182 -52.15 -20.23 5.78
C GLU A 182 -53.41 -21.06 5.42
N LYS A 183 -53.73 -22.02 6.28
CA LYS A 183 -54.89 -22.90 6.18
C LYS A 183 -56.04 -22.34 7.03
N VAL A 184 -56.69 -21.31 6.51
CA VAL A 184 -57.89 -20.71 7.10
C VAL A 184 -59.16 -21.49 6.73
N ASN A 185 -60.11 -21.58 7.68
CA ASN A 185 -61.42 -22.21 7.46
C ASN A 185 -62.40 -21.21 6.81
N PRO A 186 -62.86 -21.44 5.56
CA PRO A 186 -63.72 -20.51 4.83
C PRO A 186 -65.08 -20.26 5.49
N TYR A 187 -65.65 -21.28 6.13
CA TYR A 187 -66.98 -21.19 6.77
C TYR A 187 -66.97 -20.26 7.99
N LYS A 188 -65.85 -20.20 8.71
CA LYS A 188 -65.68 -19.30 9.85
C LYS A 188 -65.62 -17.84 9.38
N ILE A 189 -64.87 -17.59 8.31
CA ILE A 189 -64.72 -16.25 7.72
C ILE A 189 -66.04 -15.76 7.09
N ALA A 190 -66.77 -16.65 6.42
CA ALA A 190 -68.09 -16.37 5.87
C ALA A 190 -69.10 -15.97 6.97
N LYS A 191 -69.09 -16.70 8.09
CA LYS A 191 -69.95 -16.40 9.25
C LYS A 191 -69.60 -15.07 9.92
N GLU A 192 -68.31 -14.76 10.06
CA GLU A 192 -67.83 -13.50 10.66
C GLU A 192 -68.07 -12.28 9.75
N ARG A 193 -67.99 -12.46 8.43
CA ARG A 193 -68.15 -11.36 7.45
C ARG A 193 -69.56 -11.22 6.88
N GLY A 194 -70.46 -12.18 7.13
CA GLY A 194 -71.84 -12.17 6.62
C GLY A 194 -71.96 -12.33 5.10
N VAL A 195 -70.97 -12.97 4.46
CA VAL A 195 -70.87 -13.12 2.99
C VAL A 195 -70.95 -14.61 2.63
N PRO A 196 -71.52 -15.01 1.48
CA PRO A 196 -71.56 -16.42 1.05
C PRO A 196 -70.17 -17.07 1.01
N VAL A 197 -70.11 -18.34 1.42
CA VAL A 197 -68.87 -19.13 1.51
C VAL A 197 -68.12 -19.19 0.17
N GLU A 198 -68.84 -19.27 -0.94
CA GLU A 198 -68.29 -19.30 -2.30
C GLU A 198 -67.44 -18.06 -2.60
N THR A 199 -67.93 -16.87 -2.26
CA THR A 199 -67.17 -15.61 -2.45
C THR A 199 -65.91 -15.57 -1.61
N VAL A 200 -65.91 -16.18 -0.42
CA VAL A 200 -64.74 -16.28 0.45
C VAL A 200 -63.70 -17.23 -0.14
N ILE A 201 -64.12 -18.33 -0.75
CA ILE A 201 -63.23 -19.29 -1.43
C ILE A 201 -62.58 -18.63 -2.65
N GLU A 202 -63.36 -17.97 -3.50
CA GLU A 202 -62.84 -17.25 -4.68
C GLU A 202 -61.85 -16.15 -4.29
N GLU A 203 -62.12 -15.39 -3.23
CA GLU A 203 -61.20 -14.37 -2.72
C GLU A 203 -59.89 -14.96 -2.21
N LEU A 204 -59.95 -16.10 -1.51
CA LEU A 204 -58.78 -16.79 -0.98
C LEU A 204 -57.94 -17.40 -2.10
N GLU A 205 -58.56 -18.06 -3.08
CA GLU A 205 -57.87 -18.61 -4.26
C GLU A 205 -57.21 -17.50 -5.08
N LYS A 206 -57.91 -16.40 -5.34
CA LYS A 206 -57.37 -15.24 -6.05
C LYS A 206 -56.21 -14.57 -5.30
N LYS A 207 -56.21 -14.58 -3.96
CA LYS A 207 -55.09 -14.10 -3.15
C LYS A 207 -53.89 -15.05 -3.22
N LYS A 208 -54.12 -16.36 -3.12
CA LYS A 208 -53.08 -17.39 -3.24
C LYS A 208 -52.45 -17.39 -4.63
N GLU A 209 -53.24 -17.27 -5.68
CA GLU A 209 -52.73 -17.20 -7.06
C GLU A 209 -51.88 -15.95 -7.29
N LYS A 210 -52.33 -14.79 -6.80
CA LYS A 210 -51.54 -13.54 -6.87
C LYS A 210 -50.21 -13.65 -6.11
N ALA A 211 -50.19 -14.31 -4.95
CA ALA A 211 -48.97 -14.55 -4.18
C ALA A 211 -48.02 -15.50 -4.93
N ARG A 212 -48.53 -16.58 -5.52
CA ARG A 212 -47.76 -17.55 -6.33
C ARG A 212 -47.09 -16.87 -7.53
N ILE A 213 -47.86 -16.07 -8.30
CA ILE A 213 -47.33 -15.33 -9.46
C ILE A 213 -46.25 -14.33 -9.05
N LYS A 214 -46.39 -13.67 -7.89
CA LYS A 214 -45.37 -12.74 -7.38
C LYS A 214 -44.07 -13.45 -7.00
N LEU A 215 -44.17 -14.57 -6.28
CA LEU A 215 -43.00 -15.36 -5.87
C LEU A 215 -42.25 -15.91 -7.08
N GLU A 216 -42.96 -16.47 -8.06
CA GLU A 216 -42.38 -16.99 -9.30
C GLU A 216 -41.66 -15.89 -10.09
N LYS A 217 -42.28 -14.71 -10.24
CA LYS A 217 -41.63 -13.55 -10.88
C LYS A 217 -40.38 -13.08 -10.13
N GLN A 218 -40.37 -13.16 -8.81
CA GLN A 218 -39.20 -12.80 -8.00
C GLN A 218 -38.08 -13.84 -8.12
N GLN A 219 -38.42 -15.13 -8.13
CA GLN A 219 -37.46 -16.22 -8.34
C GLN A 219 -36.84 -16.16 -9.75
N ALA A 220 -37.65 -15.94 -10.79
CA ALA A 220 -37.17 -15.80 -12.16
C ALA A 220 -36.22 -14.58 -12.34
N LYS A 221 -36.50 -13.46 -11.65
CA LYS A 221 -35.59 -12.30 -11.65
C LYS A 221 -34.26 -12.60 -10.94
N LEU A 222 -34.29 -13.34 -9.84
CA LEU A 222 -33.10 -13.70 -9.09
C LEU A 222 -32.20 -14.66 -9.90
N ALA A 223 -32.81 -15.66 -10.55
CA ALA A 223 -32.12 -16.61 -11.43
C ALA A 223 -31.44 -15.89 -12.60
N LYS A 224 -32.15 -14.99 -13.29
CA LYS A 224 -31.55 -14.16 -14.35
C LYS A 224 -30.37 -13.33 -13.82
N GLN A 225 -30.52 -12.71 -12.64
CA GLN A 225 -29.44 -11.90 -12.07
C GLN A 225 -28.19 -12.73 -11.73
N GLN A 226 -28.36 -13.97 -11.27
CA GLN A 226 -27.25 -14.89 -11.02
C GLN A 226 -26.57 -15.35 -12.31
N GLU A 227 -27.36 -15.65 -13.34
CA GLU A 227 -26.85 -15.99 -14.68
C GLU A 227 -26.02 -14.84 -15.28
N TYR A 228 -26.51 -13.58 -15.19
CA TYR A 228 -25.76 -12.40 -15.61
C TYR A 228 -24.44 -12.19 -14.85
N LEU A 229 -24.40 -12.50 -13.55
CA LEU A 229 -23.19 -12.35 -12.73
C LEU A 229 -22.15 -13.44 -13.08
N GLN A 230 -22.59 -14.66 -13.35
CA GLN A 230 -21.72 -15.76 -13.78
C GLN A 230 -21.10 -15.49 -15.16
N GLU A 231 -21.89 -14.99 -16.12
CA GLU A 231 -21.38 -14.55 -17.43
C GLU A 231 -20.37 -13.39 -17.33
N GLU A 232 -20.47 -12.56 -16.29
CA GLU A 232 -19.58 -11.42 -16.08
C GLU A 232 -18.24 -11.82 -15.44
N GLU A 233 -18.23 -12.85 -14.59
CA GLU A 233 -16.98 -13.43 -14.04
C GLU A 233 -16.19 -14.23 -15.08
N GLU A 234 -16.85 -14.88 -16.04
CA GLU A 234 -16.18 -15.60 -17.14
C GLU A 234 -15.62 -14.68 -18.23
N ASN A 235 -16.04 -13.41 -18.26
CA ASN A 235 -15.71 -12.49 -19.35
C ASN A 235 -14.71 -11.41 -18.92
N ASP A 236 -13.43 -11.64 -19.23
CA ASP A 236 -12.32 -10.69 -19.00
C ASP A 236 -12.42 -9.38 -19.82
N ASN A 237 -13.45 -9.21 -20.65
CA ASN A 237 -13.65 -8.00 -21.44
C ASN A 237 -14.30 -6.89 -20.62
N LYS A 238 -13.64 -5.71 -20.58
CA LYS A 238 -14.19 -4.50 -19.96
C LYS A 238 -15.41 -4.02 -20.73
N LYS A 239 -16.60 -4.08 -20.11
CA LYS A 239 -17.82 -3.49 -20.67
C LYS A 239 -17.70 -1.96 -20.74
N VAL A 240 -18.10 -1.41 -21.89
CA VAL A 240 -18.24 0.03 -22.09
C VAL A 240 -19.71 0.41 -22.09
N ALA A 241 -20.05 1.51 -21.39
CA ALA A 241 -21.44 1.96 -21.21
C ALA A 241 -22.16 2.28 -22.54
N LYS A 242 -21.41 2.60 -23.61
CA LYS A 242 -21.93 2.83 -24.95
C LYS A 242 -20.83 2.57 -25.97
N ALA A 243 -21.17 1.94 -27.10
CA ALA A 243 -20.27 1.83 -28.23
C ALA A 243 -19.86 3.24 -28.71
N ARG A 244 -18.56 3.52 -28.74
CA ARG A 244 -18.00 4.77 -29.28
C ARG A 244 -17.38 4.48 -30.63
N SER A 245 -17.72 5.28 -31.64
CA SER A 245 -17.09 5.17 -32.96
C SER A 245 -15.62 5.61 -32.87
N ALA A 246 -14.75 5.02 -33.67
CA ALA A 246 -13.33 5.38 -33.71
C ALA A 246 -13.11 6.88 -34.02
N ALA A 247 -14.03 7.50 -34.76
CA ALA A 247 -14.03 8.94 -35.01
C ALA A 247 -14.26 9.77 -33.73
N SER A 248 -15.18 9.33 -32.86
CA SER A 248 -15.55 10.05 -31.63
C SER A 248 -14.47 10.01 -30.54
N VAL A 249 -13.53 9.06 -30.63
CA VAL A 249 -12.42 8.89 -29.67
C VAL A 249 -11.10 9.44 -30.24
N GLY A 250 -11.16 10.18 -31.36
CA GLY A 250 -9.98 10.84 -31.93
C GLY A 250 -8.97 9.89 -32.59
N SER A 251 -9.44 8.77 -33.18
CA SER A 251 -8.55 7.83 -33.87
C SER A 251 -7.78 8.52 -35.00
N ARG A 252 -6.44 8.50 -34.90
CA ARG A 252 -5.51 9.01 -35.93
C ARG A 252 -5.76 8.40 -37.31
N TYR A 253 -6.14 7.13 -37.37
CA TYR A 253 -6.45 6.44 -38.62
C TYR A 253 -7.65 7.08 -39.35
N VAL A 254 -8.73 7.35 -38.62
CA VAL A 254 -9.94 7.95 -39.18
C VAL A 254 -9.69 9.40 -39.61
N ALA A 255 -8.89 10.14 -38.85
CA ALA A 255 -8.46 11.50 -39.20
C ALA A 255 -7.67 11.50 -40.54
N ASN A 256 -6.65 10.65 -40.64
CA ASN A 256 -5.83 10.53 -41.86
C ASN A 256 -6.65 10.11 -43.09
N LEU A 257 -7.65 9.25 -42.90
CA LEU A 257 -8.56 8.82 -43.96
C LEU A 257 -9.46 9.96 -44.46
N ARG A 258 -9.95 10.81 -43.55
CA ARG A 258 -10.73 12.00 -43.90
C ARG A 258 -9.88 13.01 -44.67
N GLU A 259 -8.65 13.26 -44.21
CA GLU A 259 -7.72 14.16 -44.91
C GLU A 259 -7.36 13.66 -46.31
N LYS A 260 -7.10 12.35 -46.47
CA LYS A 260 -6.82 11.77 -47.78
C LYS A 260 -8.00 11.88 -48.74
N LYS A 261 -9.24 11.73 -48.24
CA LYS A 261 -10.45 11.92 -49.05
C LYS A 261 -10.71 13.38 -49.39
N ALA A 262 -10.34 14.33 -48.51
CA ALA A 262 -10.50 15.76 -48.77
C ALA A 262 -9.48 16.32 -49.78
N LYS A 263 -8.37 15.62 -50.00
CA LYS A 263 -7.33 15.97 -50.97
C LYS A 263 -7.53 15.33 -52.35
N LYS A 264 -8.65 14.64 -52.57
CA LYS A 264 -8.99 13.94 -53.81
C LYS A 264 -10.27 14.53 -54.38
#